data_AF-A0A4R6QA73-F1
#
_entry.id   AF-A0A4R6QA73-F1
#
_cell.length_a   1.000
_cell.length_b   1.000
_cell.length_c   1.000
_cell.angle_alpha   90.00
_cell.angle_beta   90.00
_cell.angle_gamma   90.00
#
_symmetry.space_group_name_H-M   'P 1'
#
loop_
_entity.id
_entity.type
_entity.pdbx_description
1 polymer ?
#
loop_
_entity_poly.entity_id
_entity_poly.type
_entity_poly.pdbx_seq_one_letter_code
_entity_poly.pdbx_strand_id
1 'polypeptide(L)'
;SSRLASCPPKLSGHDPYGSAWRLQDDLAGRIPLDSNHIFQVYSILKSTFFKKIPNQRTVATTCKQLFVSTHNYEFFSLLRDLPGEARYFLTKRISSTRSTMGNLPESISRYSSEYHYLFHILHSFDQSSNKADAEHLLALPNAARRFLELYTYAKLPMGRSSKVEKRAELLFGAEKANRILKVLHHFSHLESVERLMTNTNAVADIEGAVSLLMESLKADNDHYQALLAAVQ
;
A
#
# COMPACT_ATOMS: atom_id res chain seq x y z
N SER A 1 38.06 -35.02 38.32
CA SER A 1 36.89 -35.20 39.19
C SER A 1 36.29 -33.83 39.47
N SER A 2 35.03 -33.62 39.07
CA SER A 2 33.88 -33.34 39.96
C SER A 2 33.74 -31.85 40.35
N ARG A 3 32.80 -31.08 39.76
CA ARG A 3 31.38 -30.89 40.19
C ARG A 3 31.32 -30.28 41.63
N LEU A 4 30.68 -29.15 41.93
CA LEU A 4 29.31 -28.72 41.62
C LEU A 4 29.07 -27.23 41.99
N ALA A 5 28.24 -26.58 41.16
CA ALA A 5 27.08 -25.75 41.49
C ALA A 5 27.22 -24.44 42.31
N SER A 6 26.84 -23.34 41.66
CA SER A 6 25.97 -22.34 42.30
C SER A 6 24.92 -21.86 41.28
N CYS A 7 23.66 -21.88 41.73
CA CYS A 7 22.43 -21.63 40.99
C CYS A 7 22.40 -20.30 40.21
N PRO A 8 21.55 -20.20 39.16
CA PRO A 8 21.28 -18.94 38.49
C PRO A 8 20.63 -17.93 39.45
N PRO A 9 20.80 -16.61 39.22
CA PRO A 9 20.13 -15.61 40.03
C PRO A 9 18.61 -15.78 39.87
N LYS A 10 17.94 -15.96 41.00
CA LYS A 10 16.49 -15.95 41.12
C LYS A 10 15.97 -14.64 40.53
N LEU A 11 15.23 -14.72 39.41
CA LEU A 11 14.36 -13.64 38.95
C LEU A 11 13.09 -13.66 39.82
N SER A 12 13.22 -13.15 41.05
CA SER A 12 12.09 -12.79 41.90
C SER A 12 12.14 -11.29 42.14
N GLY A 13 11.25 -10.56 41.47
CA GLY A 13 11.08 -9.12 41.67
C GLY A 13 10.69 -8.42 40.37
N HIS A 14 9.39 -8.14 40.23
CA HIS A 14 8.77 -7.16 39.34
C HIS A 14 9.30 -7.10 37.89
N ASP A 15 8.55 -7.67 36.95
CA ASP A 15 8.67 -7.32 35.53
C ASP A 15 8.34 -5.82 35.37
N PRO A 16 9.32 -4.95 35.07
CA PRO A 16 9.07 -3.53 34.90
C PRO A 16 8.44 -3.24 33.52
N TYR A 17 8.31 -4.24 32.65
CA TYR A 17 7.68 -4.12 31.34
C TYR A 17 6.24 -4.62 31.41
N GLY A 18 5.36 -3.73 31.87
CA GLY A 18 3.92 -3.93 31.88
C GLY A 18 3.42 -4.58 30.59
N SER A 19 2.49 -5.52 30.76
CA SER A 19 2.06 -6.56 29.84
C SER A 19 1.53 -6.15 28.44
N ALA A 20 1.47 -4.86 28.11
CA ALA A 20 1.10 -4.37 26.78
C ALA A 20 1.76 -3.01 26.49
N TRP A 21 2.29 -2.84 25.28
CA TRP A 21 2.92 -1.60 24.82
C TRP A 21 2.09 -0.96 23.71
N ARG A 22 1.99 0.38 23.69
CA ARG A 22 1.33 1.15 22.63
C ARG A 22 2.30 2.16 22.04
N LEU A 23 2.52 2.08 20.73
CA LEU A 23 3.23 3.07 19.94
C LEU A 23 2.22 3.82 19.07
N GLN A 24 2.20 5.14 19.18
CA GLN A 24 1.36 6.00 18.36
C GLN A 24 2.25 6.97 17.60
N ASP A 25 2.21 6.86 16.28
CA ASP A 25 2.78 7.85 15.37
C ASP A 25 2.05 9.18 15.60
N ASP A 26 2.81 10.25 15.82
CA ASP A 26 2.27 11.52 16.30
C ASP A 26 1.31 12.12 15.25
N LEU A 27 0.09 12.44 15.68
CA LEU A 27 -0.93 13.08 14.84
C LEU A 27 -0.68 14.59 14.69
N ALA A 28 0.29 15.14 15.43
CA ALA A 28 0.50 16.57 15.59
C ALA A 28 1.70 17.10 14.80
N GLY A 29 1.75 16.88 13.48
CA GLY A 29 2.35 17.80 12.49
C GLY A 29 3.74 18.40 12.71
N ARG A 30 4.60 17.87 13.60
CA ARG A 30 5.87 18.53 13.97
C ARG A 30 7.13 17.82 13.52
N ILE A 31 7.06 16.59 13.03
CA ILE A 31 8.16 15.97 12.31
C ILE A 31 7.52 15.13 11.19
N PRO A 32 7.60 15.53 9.91
CA PRO A 32 7.33 14.58 8.85
C PRO A 32 8.26 13.40 9.10
N LEU A 33 7.70 12.19 9.24
CA LEU A 33 8.49 10.98 9.18
C LEU A 33 9.16 10.97 7.79
N ASP A 34 10.36 11.54 7.70
CA ASP A 34 11.23 11.30 6.57
C ASP A 34 11.61 9.81 6.58
N SER A 35 11.93 9.25 5.41
CA SER A 35 12.16 7.80 5.30
C SER A 35 13.25 7.32 6.27
N ASN A 36 14.22 8.17 6.61
CA ASN A 36 15.26 7.83 7.59
C ASN A 36 14.70 7.64 9.01
N HIS A 37 13.80 8.52 9.45
CA HIS A 37 13.15 8.40 10.75
C HIS A 37 12.29 7.14 10.84
N ILE A 38 11.60 6.76 9.75
CA ILE A 38 10.83 5.51 9.67
C ILE A 38 11.71 4.29 9.95
N PHE A 39 12.87 4.19 9.28
CA PHE A 39 13.78 3.06 9.47
C PHE A 39 14.40 3.01 10.87
N GLN A 40 14.68 4.18 11.47
CA GLN A 40 15.19 4.25 12.84
C GLN A 40 14.15 3.77 13.86
N VAL A 41 12.90 4.25 13.76
CA VAL A 41 11.81 3.82 14.64
C VAL A 41 11.56 2.32 14.49
N TYR A 42 11.52 1.82 13.26
CA TYR A 42 11.42 0.38 12.99
C TYR A 42 12.55 -0.41 13.66
N SER A 43 13.79 0.06 13.52
CA SER A 43 14.98 -0.61 14.10
C SER A 43 14.96 -0.62 15.62
N ILE A 44 14.54 0.49 16.25
CA ILE A 44 14.36 0.60 17.70
C ILE A 44 13.27 -0.37 18.17
N LEU A 45 12.11 -0.38 17.50
CA LEU A 45 11.01 -1.27 17.81
C LEU A 45 11.46 -2.73 17.73
N LYS A 46 12.13 -3.10 16.63
CA LYS A 46 12.65 -4.46 16.42
C LYS A 46 13.64 -4.87 17.50
N SER A 47 14.65 -4.04 17.78
CA SER A 47 15.69 -4.35 18.77
C SER A 47 15.17 -4.36 20.22
N THR A 48 14.18 -3.53 20.53
CA THR A 48 13.58 -3.43 21.88
C THR A 48 12.67 -4.62 22.16
N PHE A 49 11.80 -4.95 21.21
CA PHE A 49 10.72 -5.92 21.43
C PHE A 49 11.00 -7.32 20.92
N PHE A 50 11.96 -7.50 20.00
CA PHE A 50 12.19 -8.76 19.31
C PHE A 50 13.65 -9.19 19.41
N LYS A 51 13.93 -10.14 20.32
CA LYS A 51 15.29 -10.64 20.58
C LYS A 51 15.50 -12.00 19.94
N LYS A 52 16.59 -12.14 19.18
CA LYS A 52 17.01 -13.45 18.67
C LYS A 52 17.49 -14.32 19.83
N ILE A 53 17.00 -15.55 19.91
CA ILE A 53 17.47 -16.53 20.88
C ILE A 53 18.70 -17.23 20.27
N PRO A 54 19.87 -17.23 20.93
CA PRO A 54 21.02 -17.99 20.46
C PRO A 54 20.66 -19.47 20.26
N ASN A 55 21.09 -20.06 19.15
CA ASN A 55 20.86 -21.46 18.77
C ASN A 55 19.39 -21.86 18.51
N GLN A 56 18.48 -20.91 18.35
CA GLN A 56 17.12 -21.16 17.83
C GLN A 56 16.83 -20.24 16.64
N ARG A 57 16.03 -20.73 15.69
CA ARG A 57 15.53 -19.91 14.57
C ARG A 57 14.39 -18.98 14.99
N THR A 58 13.91 -19.09 16.23
CA THR A 58 12.77 -18.35 16.77
C THR A 58 13.21 -17.03 17.41
N VAL A 59 12.35 -16.02 17.26
CA VAL A 59 12.53 -14.70 17.87
C VAL A 59 11.65 -14.63 19.11
N ALA A 60 12.24 -14.32 20.27
CA ALA A 60 11.51 -14.08 21.51
C ALA A 60 10.98 -12.64 21.52
N THR A 61 9.73 -12.47 21.93
CA THR A 61 9.18 -11.15 22.24
C THR A 61 9.47 -10.78 23.69
N THR A 62 9.85 -9.53 23.96
CA THR A 62 10.03 -9.02 25.34
C THR A 62 8.74 -8.47 25.94
N CYS A 63 7.67 -8.41 25.15
CA CYS A 63 6.34 -8.01 25.59
C CYS A 63 5.30 -9.09 25.23
N LYS A 64 4.17 -9.08 25.95
CA LYS A 64 3.04 -9.98 25.65
C LYS A 64 2.18 -9.47 24.49
N GLN A 65 2.00 -8.15 24.39
CA GLN A 65 1.24 -7.50 23.32
C GLN A 65 1.87 -6.15 22.93
N LEU A 66 1.86 -5.85 21.63
CA LEU A 66 2.30 -4.58 21.06
C LEU A 66 1.21 -4.02 20.16
N PHE A 67 0.76 -2.80 20.43
CA PHE A 67 -0.18 -2.04 19.62
C PHE A 67 0.56 -0.91 18.91
N VAL A 68 0.45 -0.86 17.58
CA VAL A 68 1.04 0.23 16.79
C VAL A 68 -0.06 0.91 15.98
N SER A 69 -0.17 2.22 16.12
CA SER A 69 -1.04 3.04 15.27
C SER A 69 -0.20 4.00 14.42
N THR A 70 -0.36 3.93 13.10
CA THR A 70 0.29 4.83 12.14
C THR A 70 -0.67 5.21 11.03
N HIS A 71 -0.43 6.36 10.42
CA HIS A 71 -1.07 6.81 9.19
C HIS A 71 -0.13 6.73 7.97
N ASN A 72 1.13 6.33 8.19
CA ASN A 72 2.16 6.20 7.17
C ASN A 72 2.18 4.77 6.60
N TYR A 73 1.89 4.63 5.31
CA TYR A 73 1.84 3.33 4.63
C TYR A 73 3.22 2.66 4.53
N GLU A 74 4.30 3.42 4.34
CA GLU A 74 5.66 2.89 4.27
C GLU A 74 6.06 2.26 5.61
N PHE A 75 5.78 2.96 6.72
CA PHE A 75 6.01 2.41 8.05
C PHE A 75 5.12 1.19 8.33
N PHE A 76 3.83 1.27 7.99
CA PHE A 76 2.93 0.11 8.06
C PHE A 76 3.48 -1.10 7.31
N SER A 77 4.03 -0.90 6.11
CA SER A 77 4.60 -1.99 5.32
C SER A 77 5.78 -2.64 6.03
N LEU A 78 6.68 -1.86 6.64
CA LEU A 78 7.80 -2.39 7.43
C LEU A 78 7.33 -3.15 8.67
N LEU A 79 6.27 -2.67 9.33
CA LEU A 79 5.70 -3.36 10.49
C LEU A 79 5.16 -4.76 10.15
N ARG A 80 4.73 -4.99 8.90
CA ARG A 80 4.31 -6.33 8.44
C ARG A 80 5.45 -7.35 8.43
N ASP A 81 6.70 -6.89 8.36
CA ASP A 81 7.89 -7.74 8.39
C ASP A 81 8.36 -8.07 9.83
N LEU A 82 7.63 -7.62 10.85
CA LEU A 82 7.90 -7.99 12.23
C LEU A 82 7.52 -9.45 12.47
N PRO A 83 8.33 -10.21 13.24
CA PRO A 83 8.04 -11.61 13.52
C PRO A 83 6.87 -11.74 14.51
N GLY A 84 6.08 -12.81 14.34
CA GLY A 84 4.95 -13.13 15.21
C GLY A 84 3.59 -12.98 14.52
N GLU A 85 2.53 -13.31 15.25
CA GLU A 85 1.17 -13.14 14.74
C GLU A 85 0.72 -11.69 14.92
N ALA A 86 0.28 -11.05 13.83
CA ALA A 86 -0.21 -9.69 13.83
C ALA A 86 -1.67 -9.64 13.33
N ARG A 87 -2.45 -8.71 13.90
CA ARG A 87 -3.79 -8.36 13.41
C ARG A 87 -3.79 -6.90 13.00
N TYR A 88 -4.35 -6.63 11.82
CA TYR A 88 -4.36 -5.30 11.23
C TYR A 88 -5.77 -4.73 11.22
N PHE A 89 -5.88 -3.44 11.57
CA PHE A 89 -7.15 -2.74 11.68
C PHE A 89 -7.07 -1.40 10.94
N LEU A 90 -8.19 -0.97 10.37
CA LEU A 90 -8.34 0.34 9.74
C LEU A 90 -9.39 1.15 10.50
N THR A 91 -9.01 2.37 10.89
CA THR A 91 -9.94 3.33 11.48
C THR A 91 -10.45 4.27 10.40
N LYS A 92 -11.77 4.31 10.19
CA LYS A 92 -12.45 5.20 9.24
C LYS A 92 -13.27 6.23 9.98
N ARG A 93 -13.22 7.49 9.55
CA ARG A 93 -14.13 8.53 10.05
C ARG A 93 -15.51 8.33 9.42
N ILE A 94 -16.56 8.33 10.24
CA ILE A 94 -17.97 8.26 9.80
C ILE A 94 -18.60 9.66 9.80
N SER A 95 -18.27 10.48 10.81
CA SER A 95 -18.72 11.87 10.91
C SER A 95 -17.67 12.72 11.61
N SER A 96 -17.92 14.03 11.77
CA SER A 96 -17.05 14.92 12.55
C SER A 96 -16.81 14.45 13.99
N THR A 97 -17.73 13.65 14.54
CA THR A 97 -17.71 13.19 15.94
C THR A 97 -17.60 11.68 16.10
N ARG A 98 -17.61 10.90 15.00
CA ARG A 98 -17.61 9.43 15.08
C ARG A 98 -16.62 8.81 14.11
N SER A 99 -15.96 7.76 14.59
CA SER A 99 -15.11 6.89 13.81
C SER A 99 -15.49 5.43 14.08
N THR A 100 -15.18 4.55 13.13
CA THR A 100 -15.27 3.11 13.29
C THR A 100 -13.91 2.48 13.09
N MET A 101 -13.67 1.36 13.75
CA MET A 101 -12.50 0.53 13.56
C MET A 101 -12.96 -0.84 13.07
N GLY A 102 -12.45 -1.27 11.93
CA GLY A 102 -12.71 -2.59 11.37
C GLY A 102 -11.40 -3.30 11.05
N ASN A 103 -11.51 -4.57 10.66
CA ASN A 103 -10.37 -5.29 10.09
C ASN A 103 -9.81 -4.51 8.88
N LEU A 104 -8.50 -4.58 8.70
CA LEU A 104 -7.88 -4.02 7.50
C LEU A 104 -8.53 -4.68 6.27
N PRO A 105 -9.06 -3.89 5.32
CA PRO A 105 -9.64 -4.44 4.10
C PRO A 105 -8.64 -5.32 3.38
N GLU A 106 -9.12 -6.40 2.77
CA GLU A 106 -8.26 -7.35 2.06
C GLU A 106 -7.51 -6.67 0.91
N SER A 107 -8.10 -5.64 0.32
CA SER A 107 -7.46 -4.78 -0.68
C SER A 107 -6.19 -4.07 -0.21
N ILE A 108 -5.97 -3.90 1.10
CA ILE A 108 -4.74 -3.29 1.64
C ILE A 108 -3.81 -4.37 2.21
N SER A 109 -4.36 -5.44 2.80
CA SER A 109 -3.55 -6.51 3.35
C SER A 109 -2.93 -7.41 2.26
N ARG A 110 -3.62 -7.62 1.14
CA ARG A 110 -3.24 -8.57 0.09
C ARG A 110 -2.07 -8.09 -0.75
N TYR A 111 -1.94 -6.79 -1.02
CA TYR A 111 -0.91 -6.28 -1.91
C TYR A 111 0.33 -5.79 -1.16
N SER A 112 1.50 -6.08 -1.74
CA SER A 112 2.79 -5.66 -1.20
C SER A 112 3.09 -4.17 -1.48
N SER A 113 2.47 -3.57 -2.50
CA SER A 113 2.68 -2.17 -2.89
C SER A 113 1.41 -1.51 -3.43
N GLU A 114 1.37 -0.17 -3.39
CA GLU A 114 0.35 0.64 -4.07
C GLU A 114 0.29 0.29 -5.56
N TYR A 115 1.44 0.04 -6.18
CA TYR A 115 1.57 -0.30 -7.58
C TYR A 115 0.80 -1.59 -7.95
N HIS A 116 0.93 -2.65 -7.14
CA HIS A 116 0.18 -3.90 -7.33
C HIS A 116 -1.32 -3.71 -7.09
N TYR A 117 -1.71 -2.95 -6.07
CA TYR A 117 -3.11 -2.68 -5.78
C TYR A 117 -3.80 -1.93 -6.94
N LEU A 118 -3.16 -0.90 -7.47
CA LEU A 118 -3.70 -0.14 -8.59
C LEU A 118 -3.80 -1.00 -9.86
N PHE A 119 -2.80 -1.84 -10.13
CA PHE A 119 -2.89 -2.81 -11.22
C PHE A 119 -4.07 -3.77 -11.05
N HIS A 120 -4.28 -4.29 -9.84
CA HIS A 120 -5.41 -5.16 -9.55
C HIS A 120 -6.76 -4.50 -9.85
N ILE A 121 -6.95 -3.22 -9.47
CA ILE A 121 -8.19 -2.47 -9.78
C ILE A 121 -8.41 -2.42 -11.30
N LEU A 122 -7.37 -2.05 -12.06
CA LEU A 122 -7.45 -1.94 -13.51
C LEU A 122 -7.73 -3.29 -14.18
N HIS A 123 -6.99 -4.32 -13.77
CA HIS A 123 -7.15 -5.67 -14.30
C HIS A 123 -8.53 -6.25 -13.98
N SER A 124 -9.01 -6.09 -12.75
CA SER A 124 -10.34 -6.58 -12.35
C SER A 124 -11.46 -5.89 -13.13
N PHE A 125 -11.31 -4.58 -13.40
CA PHE A 125 -12.26 -3.85 -14.24
C PHE A 125 -12.21 -4.30 -15.71
N ASP A 126 -11.00 -4.46 -16.28
CA ASP A 126 -10.79 -4.92 -17.66
C ASP A 126 -11.41 -6.31 -17.91
N GLN A 127 -11.34 -7.19 -16.91
CA GLN A 127 -11.89 -8.55 -16.96
C GLN A 127 -13.38 -8.64 -16.54
N SER A 128 -13.96 -7.58 -15.97
CA SER A 128 -15.35 -7.61 -15.52
C SER A 128 -16.33 -7.60 -16.70
N SER A 129 -17.33 -8.48 -16.64
CA SER A 129 -18.48 -8.46 -17.56
C SER A 129 -19.49 -7.37 -17.22
N ASN A 130 -19.50 -6.89 -15.96
CA ASN A 130 -20.36 -5.82 -15.50
C ASN A 130 -19.51 -4.57 -15.19
N LYS A 131 -19.40 -3.70 -16.19
CA LYS A 131 -18.59 -2.47 -16.12
C LYS A 131 -19.38 -1.25 -15.63
N ALA A 132 -20.66 -1.43 -15.29
CA ALA A 132 -21.56 -0.36 -14.88
C ALA A 132 -21.64 -0.15 -13.36
N ASP A 133 -20.80 -0.84 -12.57
CA ASP A 133 -20.76 -0.64 -11.12
C ASP A 133 -20.21 0.76 -10.79
N ALA A 134 -21.10 1.63 -10.32
CA ALA A 134 -20.83 3.05 -10.13
C ALA A 134 -19.70 3.30 -9.12
N GLU A 135 -19.55 2.48 -8.07
CA GLU A 135 -18.50 2.67 -7.08
C GLU A 135 -17.10 2.47 -7.69
N HIS A 136 -16.94 1.44 -8.53
CA HIS A 136 -15.71 1.18 -9.25
C HIS A 136 -15.41 2.27 -10.29
N LEU A 137 -16.42 2.74 -11.03
CA LEU A 137 -16.26 3.76 -12.07
C LEU A 137 -15.78 5.11 -11.54
N LEU A 138 -16.15 5.50 -10.33
CA LEU A 138 -15.72 6.77 -9.74
C LEU A 138 -14.26 6.76 -9.28
N ALA A 139 -13.77 5.60 -8.83
CA ALA A 139 -12.39 5.45 -8.38
C ALA A 139 -11.42 5.13 -9.52
N LEU A 140 -11.92 4.57 -10.64
CA LEU A 140 -11.11 4.01 -11.70
C LEU A 140 -10.23 5.03 -12.45
N PRO A 141 -10.71 6.24 -12.86
CA PRO A 141 -9.85 7.22 -13.53
C PRO A 141 -8.67 7.67 -12.68
N ASN A 142 -8.91 7.84 -11.37
CA ASN A 142 -7.89 8.20 -10.40
C ASN A 142 -6.87 7.08 -10.22
N ALA A 143 -7.35 5.83 -10.08
CA ALA A 143 -6.49 4.67 -9.97
C ALA A 143 -5.62 4.47 -11.23
N ALA A 144 -6.21 4.59 -12.41
CA ALA A 144 -5.51 4.47 -13.70
C ALA A 144 -4.45 5.54 -13.89
N ARG A 145 -4.75 6.80 -13.55
CA ARG A 145 -3.79 7.89 -13.64
C ARG A 145 -2.61 7.66 -12.71
N ARG A 146 -2.88 7.32 -11.45
CA ARG A 146 -1.84 7.06 -10.45
C ARG A 146 -0.98 5.86 -10.84
N PHE A 147 -1.59 4.79 -11.35
CA PHE A 147 -0.87 3.64 -11.88
C PHE A 147 0.05 4.04 -13.02
N LEU A 148 -0.46 4.81 -13.99
CA LEU A 148 0.31 5.24 -15.15
C LEU A 148 1.50 6.12 -14.76
N GLU A 149 1.33 7.01 -13.77
CA GLU A 149 2.43 7.80 -13.22
C GLU A 149 3.56 6.92 -12.65
N LEU A 150 3.21 5.91 -11.85
CA LEU A 150 4.14 4.96 -11.25
C LEU A 150 4.80 4.06 -12.32
N TYR A 151 3.99 3.47 -13.21
CA TYR A 151 4.43 2.59 -14.29
C TYR A 151 5.46 3.28 -15.18
N THR A 152 5.10 4.46 -15.70
CA THR A 152 5.96 5.20 -16.62
C THR A 152 7.22 5.70 -15.92
N TYR A 153 7.19 5.90 -14.59
CA TYR A 153 8.37 6.31 -13.81
C TYR A 153 9.32 5.15 -13.61
N ALA A 154 8.78 3.98 -13.27
CA ALA A 154 9.54 2.75 -13.13
C ALA A 154 10.27 2.38 -14.44
N LYS A 155 9.63 2.62 -15.59
CA LYS A 155 10.22 2.37 -16.91
C LYS A 155 11.19 3.45 -17.37
N LEU A 156 10.85 4.72 -17.15
CA LEU A 156 11.63 5.86 -17.57
C LEU A 156 11.84 6.79 -16.35
N PRO A 157 12.86 6.54 -15.51
CA PRO A 157 13.17 7.35 -14.34
C PRO A 157 13.84 8.67 -14.77
N MET A 158 13.09 9.49 -15.50
CA MET A 158 13.51 10.81 -15.94
C MET A 158 13.50 11.80 -14.76
N GLY A 159 14.13 12.96 -14.93
CA GLY A 159 14.21 13.99 -13.89
C GLY A 159 12.85 14.37 -13.29
N ARG A 160 12.83 14.88 -12.05
CA ARG A 160 11.62 15.17 -11.26
C ARG A 160 10.60 16.10 -11.95
N SER A 161 11.02 16.89 -12.94
CA SER A 161 10.16 17.77 -13.73
C SER A 161 9.51 17.09 -14.94
N SER A 162 9.84 15.82 -15.23
CA SER A 162 9.30 15.10 -16.37
C SER A 162 7.84 14.71 -16.14
N LYS A 163 6.96 15.23 -17.00
CA LYS A 163 5.53 14.97 -16.90
C LYS A 163 5.20 13.54 -17.35
N VAL A 164 4.08 13.00 -16.85
CA VAL A 164 3.61 11.65 -17.20
C VAL A 164 3.33 11.52 -18.69
N GLU A 165 2.85 12.58 -19.33
CA GLU A 165 2.56 12.67 -20.76
C GLU A 165 3.79 12.30 -21.59
N LYS A 166 4.92 12.96 -21.34
CA LYS A 166 6.16 12.73 -22.09
C LYS A 166 6.64 11.28 -21.96
N ARG A 167 6.55 10.70 -20.75
CA ARG A 167 6.97 9.31 -20.51
C ARG A 167 6.02 8.32 -21.17
N ALA A 168 4.72 8.58 -21.11
CA ALA A 168 3.70 7.75 -21.78
C ALA A 168 3.84 7.82 -23.31
N GLU A 169 4.11 8.99 -23.89
CA GLU A 169 4.34 9.16 -25.33
C GLU A 169 5.55 8.34 -25.81
N LEU A 170 6.63 8.31 -25.03
CA LEU A 170 7.82 7.50 -25.34
C LEU A 170 7.56 5.99 -25.24
N LEU A 171 6.69 5.56 -24.33
CA LEU A 171 6.41 4.14 -24.09
C LEU A 171 5.33 3.56 -25.00
N PHE A 172 4.28 4.33 -25.28
CA PHE A 172 3.08 3.85 -25.99
C PHE A 172 2.86 4.52 -27.34
N GLY A 173 3.65 5.54 -27.68
CA GLY A 173 3.42 6.41 -28.82
C GLY A 173 2.46 7.56 -28.52
N ALA A 174 2.62 8.66 -29.26
CA ALA A 174 1.90 9.91 -28.99
C ALA A 174 0.38 9.76 -29.05
N GLU A 175 -0.14 9.02 -30.03
CA GLU A 175 -1.60 8.85 -30.19
C GLU A 175 -2.22 8.09 -29.02
N LYS A 176 -1.69 6.90 -28.68
CA LYS A 176 -2.22 6.07 -27.58
C LYS A 176 -2.10 6.79 -26.24
N ALA A 177 -0.94 7.39 -25.96
CA ALA A 177 -0.71 8.13 -24.72
C ALA A 177 -1.71 9.28 -24.55
N ASN A 178 -1.97 10.04 -25.62
CA ASN A 178 -2.90 11.17 -25.59
C ASN A 178 -4.35 10.73 -25.37
N ARG A 179 -4.78 9.63 -26.03
CA ARG A 179 -6.13 9.05 -25.85
C ARG A 179 -6.35 8.58 -24.41
N ILE A 180 -5.38 7.88 -23.82
CA ILE A 180 -5.46 7.42 -22.42
C ILE A 180 -5.49 8.63 -21.48
N LEU A 181 -4.47 9.50 -21.55
CA LEU A 181 -4.29 10.57 -20.57
C LEU A 181 -5.38 11.65 -20.62
N LYS A 182 -5.92 11.99 -21.80
CA LYS A 182 -7.02 12.97 -21.88
C LYS A 182 -8.28 12.48 -21.17
N VAL A 183 -8.67 11.22 -21.40
CA VAL A 183 -9.84 10.62 -20.74
C VAL A 183 -9.62 10.56 -19.23
N LEU A 184 -8.48 10.01 -18.81
CA LEU A 184 -8.16 9.89 -17.37
C LEU A 184 -8.08 11.26 -16.70
N HIS A 185 -7.48 12.26 -17.35
CA HIS A 185 -7.41 13.61 -16.80
C HIS A 185 -8.80 14.23 -16.66
N HIS A 186 -9.65 14.11 -17.68
CA HIS A 186 -11.01 14.65 -17.65
C HIS A 186 -11.80 14.07 -16.48
N PHE A 187 -11.81 12.74 -16.32
CA PHE A 187 -12.64 12.06 -15.34
C PHE A 187 -12.00 11.90 -13.94
N SER A 188 -10.71 12.21 -13.77
CA SER A 188 -10.04 12.19 -12.45
C SER A 188 -10.47 13.33 -11.51
N HIS A 189 -11.09 14.40 -12.03
CA HIS A 189 -11.56 15.51 -11.20
C HIS A 189 -12.93 15.22 -10.57
N LEU A 190 -13.11 15.56 -9.29
CA LEU A 190 -14.31 15.30 -8.48
C LEU A 190 -15.62 15.87 -9.06
N GLU A 191 -15.55 16.89 -9.91
CA GLU A 191 -16.71 17.44 -10.64
C GLU A 191 -17.27 16.47 -11.72
N SER A 192 -16.54 15.40 -12.03
CA SER A 192 -16.91 14.40 -13.03
C SER A 192 -17.83 13.31 -12.50
N VAL A 193 -18.02 13.23 -11.17
CA VAL A 193 -18.82 12.20 -10.50
C VAL A 193 -20.29 12.25 -10.97
N GLU A 194 -20.88 13.44 -11.01
CA GLU A 194 -22.28 13.65 -11.43
C GLU A 194 -22.48 13.35 -12.93
N ARG A 195 -21.45 13.60 -13.75
CA ARG A 195 -21.44 13.29 -15.18
C ARG A 195 -21.29 11.80 -15.47
N LEU A 196 -20.53 11.08 -14.65
CA LEU A 196 -20.36 9.63 -14.78
C LEU A 196 -21.64 8.87 -14.48
N MET A 197 -22.42 9.32 -13.50
CA MET A 197 -23.70 8.70 -13.14
C MET A 197 -24.81 8.93 -14.19
N THR A 198 -24.67 9.95 -15.03
CA THR A 198 -25.73 10.38 -15.96
C THR A 198 -25.41 10.12 -17.44
N ASN A 199 -24.16 9.75 -17.77
CA ASN A 199 -23.71 9.70 -19.15
C ASN A 199 -23.05 8.36 -19.53
N THR A 200 -23.79 7.50 -20.23
CA THR A 200 -23.30 6.21 -20.74
C THR A 200 -22.07 6.33 -21.64
N ASN A 201 -21.91 7.46 -22.36
CA ASN A 201 -20.75 7.68 -23.22
C ASN A 201 -19.45 7.86 -22.40
N ALA A 202 -19.54 8.45 -21.21
CA ALA A 202 -18.40 8.63 -20.32
C ALA A 202 -17.85 7.29 -19.81
N VAL A 203 -18.74 6.34 -19.53
CA VAL A 203 -18.37 4.97 -19.12
C VAL A 203 -17.63 4.26 -20.25
N ALA A 204 -18.14 4.36 -21.48
CA ALA A 204 -17.50 3.77 -22.66
C ALA A 204 -16.11 4.39 -22.93
N ASP A 205 -15.94 5.70 -22.73
CA ASP A 205 -14.65 6.38 -22.89
C ASP A 205 -13.61 5.88 -21.87
N ILE A 206 -14.01 5.76 -20.59
CA ILE A 206 -13.14 5.23 -19.53
C ILE A 206 -12.78 3.77 -19.82
N GLU A 207 -13.76 2.96 -20.20
CA GLU A 207 -13.54 1.57 -20.58
C GLU A 207 -12.53 1.45 -21.72
N GLY A 208 -12.70 2.26 -22.77
CA GLY A 208 -11.79 2.32 -23.90
C GLY A 208 -10.37 2.74 -23.49
N ALA A 209 -10.24 3.73 -22.61
CA ALA A 209 -8.95 4.19 -22.10
C ALA A 209 -8.23 3.12 -21.26
N VAL A 210 -8.95 2.43 -20.37
CA VAL A 210 -8.38 1.35 -19.55
C VAL A 210 -8.01 0.15 -20.42
N SER A 211 -8.86 -0.25 -21.36
CA SER A 211 -8.56 -1.35 -22.28
C SER A 211 -7.32 -1.08 -23.12
N LEU A 212 -7.20 0.15 -23.65
CA LEU A 212 -6.03 0.59 -24.41
C LEU A 212 -4.76 0.65 -23.55
N LEU A 213 -4.88 1.06 -22.29
CA LEU A 213 -3.79 0.99 -21.32
C LEU A 213 -3.36 -0.46 -21.10
N MET A 214 -4.28 -1.37 -20.81
CA MET A 214 -4.00 -2.79 -20.59
C MET A 214 -3.35 -3.45 -21.81
N GLU A 215 -3.80 -3.12 -23.02
CA GLU A 215 -3.15 -3.53 -24.27
C GLU A 215 -1.71 -3.01 -24.36
N SER A 216 -1.49 -1.74 -24.00
CA SER A 216 -0.16 -1.12 -24.02
C SER A 216 0.80 -1.76 -23.01
N LEU A 217 0.29 -2.24 -21.86
CA LEU A 217 1.08 -2.99 -20.89
C LEU A 217 1.49 -4.37 -21.41
N LYS A 218 0.61 -5.05 -22.17
CA LYS A 218 0.89 -6.39 -22.74
C LYS A 218 2.03 -6.39 -23.76
N ALA A 219 2.38 -5.24 -24.33
CA ALA A 219 3.55 -5.09 -25.19
C ALA A 219 4.87 -5.40 -24.45
N ASP A 220 4.90 -5.22 -23.12
CA ASP A 220 5.96 -5.65 -22.24
C ASP A 220 5.53 -6.91 -21.49
N ASN A 221 5.62 -8.06 -22.17
CA ASN A 221 5.09 -9.31 -21.67
C ASN A 221 5.69 -9.71 -20.32
N ASP A 222 7.00 -9.59 -20.14
CA ASP A 222 7.65 -10.03 -18.90
C ASP A 222 7.16 -9.22 -17.69
N HIS A 223 7.04 -7.91 -17.83
CA HIS A 223 6.49 -7.06 -16.77
C HIS A 223 5.01 -7.32 -16.55
N TYR A 224 4.23 -7.52 -17.62
CA TYR A 224 2.81 -7.81 -17.51
C TYR A 224 2.54 -9.15 -16.78
N GLN A 225 3.32 -10.20 -17.07
CA GLN A 225 3.21 -11.47 -16.35
C GLN A 225 3.60 -11.34 -14.87
N ALA A 226 4.64 -10.57 -14.55
CA ALA A 226 5.01 -10.29 -13.16
C ALA A 226 3.90 -9.52 -12.41
N LEU A 227 3.25 -8.56 -13.08
CA LEU A 227 2.09 -7.84 -12.55
C LEU A 227 0.91 -8.77 -12.29
N LEU A 228 0.61 -9.70 -13.19
CA LEU A 228 -0.43 -10.71 -13.00
C LEU A 228 -0.12 -11.61 -11.80
N ALA A 229 1.11 -12.12 -11.69
CA ALA A 229 1.52 -12.97 -10.58
C ALA A 229 1.45 -12.26 -9.22
N ALA A 230 1.63 -10.93 -9.19
CA ALA A 230 1.58 -10.13 -7.97
C ALA A 230 0.14 -9.85 -7.47
N VAL A 231 -0.88 -10.11 -8.28
CA VAL A 231 -2.29 -9.84 -7.95
C VAL A 231 -3.20 -11.06 -7.97
N GLN A 232 -2.62 -12.25 -8.18
CA GLN A 232 -3.29 -13.56 -8.08
C GLN A 232 -3.33 -14.09 -6.65
#